data_AF-A0A945Z0K5-F1
#
_entry.id   AF-A0A945Z0K5-F1
#
_cell.length_a   1.000
_cell.length_b   1.000
_cell.length_c   1.000
_cell.angle_alpha   90.00
_cell.angle_beta   90.00
_cell.angle_gamma   90.00
#
_symmetry.space_group_name_H-M   'P 1'
#
loop_
_entity.id
_entity.type
_entity.pdbx_description
1 polymer ?
#
loop_
_entity_poly.entity_id
_entity_poly.type
_entity_poly.pdbx_seq_one_letter_code
_entity_poly.pdbx_strand_id
1 'polypeptide(L)' 'LLTSREIEVLQLLAEGKSTKQIALSLSLSIKTIESRRARIMQKIGIDNIADLTKYAIREGIIAL' A
#
# COMPACT_ATOMS: atom_id res chain seq x y z
N LEU A 1 4.32 5.36 -12.58
CA LEU A 1 3.25 6.02 -11.79
C LEU A 1 2.33 4.96 -11.17
N LEU A 2 1.96 5.15 -9.90
CA LEU A 2 0.91 4.35 -9.26
C LEU A 2 -0.47 4.88 -9.66
N THR A 3 -1.43 3.97 -9.79
CA THR A 3 -2.84 4.32 -10.01
C THR A 3 -3.48 4.81 -8.70
N SER A 4 -4.60 5.52 -8.77
CA SER A 4 -5.31 6.01 -7.57
C SER A 4 -5.65 4.89 -6.58
N ARG A 5 -6.02 3.70 -7.07
CA ARG A 5 -6.27 2.52 -6.23
C ARG A 5 -5.01 1.92 -5.62
N GLU A 6 -3.88 2.04 -6.30
CA GLU A 6 -2.60 1.62 -5.75
C GLU A 6 -2.09 2.58 -4.68
N ILE A 7 -2.32 3.89 -4.86
CA ILE A 7 -2.02 4.92 -3.85
C ILE A 7 -2.89 4.70 -2.61
N GLU A 8 -4.20 4.44 -2.76
CA GLU A 8 -5.10 4.14 -1.64
C GLU A 8 -4.63 2.93 -0.82
N VAL A 9 -4.22 1.85 -1.49
CA VAL A 9 -3.67 0.66 -0.80
C VAL A 9 -2.32 0.97 -0.15
N LEU A 10 -1.44 1.70 -0.83
CA LEU A 10 -0.13 2.11 -0.32
C LEU A 10 -0.28 2.96 0.95
N GLN A 11 -1.22 3.90 0.96
CA GLN A 11 -1.51 4.77 2.10
C GLN A 11 -1.90 3.92 3.32
N LEU A 12 -2.88 3.03 3.17
CA LEU A 12 -3.33 2.18 4.28
C LEU A 12 -2.24 1.22 4.79
N LEU A 13 -1.37 0.74 3.90
CA LEU A 13 -0.20 -0.05 4.28
C LEU A 13 0.80 0.77 5.10
N ALA A 14 1.06 2.01 4.69
CA ALA A 14 1.97 2.92 5.37
C ALA A 14 1.41 3.42 6.73
N GLU A 15 0.10 3.48 6.87
CA GLU A 15 -0.61 3.68 8.15
C GLU A 15 -0.56 2.44 9.08
N GLY A 16 0.07 1.35 8.66
CA GLY A 16 0.24 0.13 9.45
C GLY A 16 -0.95 -0.83 9.41
N LYS A 17 -1.92 -0.65 8.50
CA LYS A 17 -3.03 -1.59 8.36
C LYS A 17 -2.58 -2.89 7.72
N SER A 18 -3.02 -4.01 8.29
CA SER A 18 -2.81 -5.33 7.71
C SER A 18 -3.60 -5.49 6.40
N THR A 19 -3.15 -6.40 5.53
CA THR A 19 -3.84 -6.78 4.29
C THR A 19 -5.31 -7.15 4.52
N LYS A 20 -5.61 -7.81 5.64
CA LYS A 20 -6.99 -8.15 6.04
C LYS A 20 -7.83 -6.92 6.37
N GLN A 21 -7.28 -5.97 7.12
CA GLN A 21 -7.97 -4.71 7.44
C GLN A 21 -8.22 -3.87 6.17
N ILE A 22 -7.24 -3.83 5.26
CA ILE A 22 -7.39 -3.12 3.98
C ILE A 22 -8.46 -3.77 3.12
N ALA A 23 -8.47 -5.10 3.03
CA ALA A 23 -9.48 -5.85 2.30
C ALA A 23 -10.90 -5.54 2.82
N LEU A 24 -11.07 -5.52 4.14
CA LEU A 24 -12.34 -5.13 4.77
C LEU A 24 -12.69 -3.65 4.49
N SER A 25 -11.72 -2.74 4.62
CA SER A 25 -11.95 -1.31 4.41
C SER A 25 -12.34 -0.96 2.96
N LEU A 26 -11.86 -1.75 2.00
CA LEU A 26 -12.12 -1.54 0.57
C LEU A 26 -13.22 -2.47 0.01
N SER A 27 -13.83 -3.32 0.85
CA SER A 27 -14.79 -4.35 0.43
C SER A 27 -14.25 -5.26 -0.69
N LEU A 28 -12.97 -5.64 -0.59
CA LEU A 28 -12.26 -6.48 -1.55
C LEU A 28 -11.80 -7.78 -0.89
N SER A 29 -11.48 -8.80 -1.70
CA SER A 29 -10.88 -10.02 -1.18
C SER A 29 -9.44 -9.77 -0.71
N ILE A 30 -8.99 -10.51 0.31
CA ILE A 30 -7.59 -10.47 0.79
C ILE A 30 -6.63 -10.74 -0.37
N LYS A 31 -6.93 -11.75 -1.20
CA LYS A 31 -6.13 -12.11 -2.39
C LYS A 31 -5.97 -10.95 -3.38
N THR A 32 -7.01 -10.13 -3.53
CA THR A 32 -6.95 -8.92 -4.37
C THR A 32 -5.96 -7.91 -3.78
N ILE A 33 -5.99 -7.69 -2.47
CA ILE A 33 -5.06 -6.75 -1.81
C ILE A 33 -3.64 -7.29 -1.83
N GLU A 34 -3.41 -8.59 -1.62
CA GLU A 34 -2.08 -9.20 -1.75
C GLU A 34 -1.50 -8.99 -3.15
N SER A 35 -2.30 -9.26 -4.18
CA SER A 35 -1.89 -9.09 -5.58
C SER A 35 -1.62 -7.62 -5.94
N ARG A 36 -2.35 -6.68 -5.33
CA ARG A 36 -2.10 -5.23 -5.50
C ARG A 36 -0.85 -4.79 -4.77
N ARG A 37 -0.67 -5.21 -3.51
CA ARG A 37 0.53 -4.93 -2.71
C ARG A 37 1.79 -5.40 -3.43
N ALA A 38 1.80 -6.64 -3.94
CA ALA A 38 2.93 -7.17 -4.70
C ALA A 38 3.25 -6.32 -5.93
N ARG A 39 2.23 -5.89 -6.69
CA ARG A 39 2.41 -4.99 -7.84
C ARG A 39 2.93 -3.60 -7.45
N ILE A 40 2.43 -3.02 -6.37
CA ILE A 40 2.91 -1.74 -5.84
C ILE A 40 4.39 -1.84 -5.50
N MET A 41 4.74 -2.84 -4.70
CA MET A 41 6.11 -3.15 -4.25
C MET A 41 7.06 -3.36 -5.43
N GLN A 42 6.63 -4.12 -6.45
CA GLN A 42 7.39 -4.29 -7.70
C GLN A 42 7.55 -2.98 -8.49
N LYS A 43 6.49 -2.16 -8.60
CA LYS A 43 6.54 -0.89 -9.34
C LYS A 43 7.47 0.15 -8.72
N ILE A 44 7.57 0.19 -7.39
CA ILE A 44 8.40 1.15 -6.66
C ILE A 44 9.75 0.56 -6.24
N GLY A 45 10.00 -0.72 -6.49
CA GLY A 45 11.26 -1.41 -6.17
C GLY A 45 11.50 -1.57 -4.67
N ILE A 46 10.45 -1.75 -3.88
CA ILE A 46 10.53 -1.86 -2.41
C ILE A 46 9.98 -3.22 -1.97
N ASP A 47 10.73 -3.91 -1.13
CA ASP A 47 10.46 -5.27 -0.65
C ASP A 47 10.05 -5.34 0.82
N ASN A 48 10.15 -4.25 1.57
CA ASN A 48 9.82 -4.21 3.00
C ASN A 48 8.88 -3.04 3.37
N ILE A 49 8.15 -3.20 4.48
CA ILE A 49 7.13 -2.24 4.92
C ILE A 49 7.76 -0.93 5.43
N ALA A 50 8.96 -0.99 6.03
CA ALA A 50 9.62 0.20 6.56
C ALA A 50 9.98 1.18 5.44
N ASP A 51 10.58 0.68 4.35
CA ASP A 51 10.93 1.48 3.19
C ASP A 51 9.68 1.92 2.42
N LEU A 52 8.63 1.11 2.40
CA LEU A 52 7.34 1.49 1.82
C LEU A 52 6.71 2.67 2.58
N THR A 53 6.84 2.69 3.91
CA THR A 53 6.38 3.79 4.76
C THR A 53 7.20 5.06 4.51
N LYS A 54 8.54 4.95 4.47
CA LYS A 54 9.43 6.07 4.12
C LYS A 54 9.11 6.64 2.74
N TYR A 55 8.85 5.78 1.77
CA TYR A 55 8.43 6.18 0.43
C TYR A 55 7.12 6.97 0.48
N ALA A 56 6.10 6.46 1.17
CA ALA A 56 4.82 7.14 1.29
C ALA A 56 4.93 8.53 1.93
N ILE A 57 5.82 8.72 2.92
CA ILE A 57 6.09 10.03 3.52
C ILE A 57 6.81 10.95 2.53
N ARG A 58 7.87 10.44 1.87
CA ARG A 58 8.67 11.23 0.92
C ARG A 58 7.84 11.75 -0.26
N GLU A 59 6.92 10.94 -0.75
CA GLU A 59 6.02 11.31 -1.86
C GLU A 59 4.78 12.10 -1.39
N GLY A 60 4.65 12.40 -0.08
CA GLY A 60 3.52 13.15 0.47
C GLY A 60 2.19 12.41 0.46
N ILE A 61 2.21 11.07 0.41
CA ILE A 61 1.02 10.21 0.41
C ILE A 61 0.44 10.09 1.83
N ILE A 62 1.31 10.06 2.84
CA ILE A 62 0.93 10.18 4.25
C ILE A 62 1.75 11.27 4.93
N ALA A 63 1.16 11.89 5.95
CA ALA A 63 1.86 12.75 6.88
C ALA A 63 1.96 12.04 8.24
N LEU A 64 3.16 12.05 8.84
CA LEU A 64 3.40 11.63 10.21
C LEU A 64 3.32 12.84 11.14
#